data_AF-A0A842M0S7-F1
#
_entry.id   AF-A0A842M0S7-F1
#
_cell.length_a   1.000
_cell.length_b   1.000
_cell.length_c   1.000
_cell.angle_alpha   90.00
_cell.angle_beta   90.00
_cell.angle_gamma   90.00
#
_symmetry.space_group_name_H-M   'P 1'
#
loop_
_entity.id
_entity.type
_entity.pdbx_description
1 polymer ?
#
loop_
_entity_poly.entity_id
_entity_poly.type
_entity_poly.pdbx_seq_one_letter_code
_entity_poly.pdbx_strand_id
1 'polypeptide(L)' 'MGTREKGGNLCLKRDYRLFLHDILECIEKIERYTENLSFEEFIKNDMVVDAVIRNLEIIGEAAKNIPEDIRSRFPDGVR' A
#
# COMPACT_ATOMS: atom_id res chain seq x y z
N MET A 1 34.76 32.66 7.30
CA MET A 1 34.79 31.31 7.90
C MET A 1 33.34 30.87 8.03
N GLY A 2 32.74 30.06 7.18
CA GLY A 2 33.29 29.06 6.29
C GLY A 2 33.17 27.67 6.90
N THR A 3 31.95 27.17 7.10
CA THR A 3 31.62 25.74 7.03
C THR A 3 30.23 25.56 6.43
N ARG A 4 30.21 25.50 5.07
CA ARG A 4 29.32 24.57 4.36
C ARG A 4 29.66 23.14 4.82
N GLU A 5 28.77 22.18 4.55
CA GLU A 5 28.94 20.70 4.48
C GLU A 5 27.69 20.06 5.14
N LYS A 6 26.78 19.30 4.52
CA LYS A 6 26.68 18.65 3.20
C LYS A 6 25.20 18.45 2.87
N GLY A 7 24.83 18.71 1.61
CA GLY A 7 23.66 18.08 1.00
C GLY A 7 23.91 16.57 0.97
N GLY A 8 23.17 15.84 1.80
CA GLY A 8 23.24 14.39 1.89
C GLY A 8 22.31 13.74 0.88
N ASN A 9 22.91 13.29 -0.23
CA ASN A 9 22.44 12.22 -1.13
C ASN A 9 20.93 12.11 -1.40
N LEU A 10 20.50 12.73 -2.51
CA LEU A 10 19.36 12.27 -3.30
C LEU A 10 19.66 10.89 -3.89
N CYS A 11 19.50 9.84 -3.09
CA CYS A 11 19.22 8.50 -3.61
C CYS A 11 17.76 8.23 -3.25
N LEU A 12 16.86 8.71 -4.11
CA LEU A 12 15.42 8.51 -4.01
C LEU A 12 15.09 7.02 -4.20
N LYS A 13 15.36 6.20 -3.17
CA LYS A 13 14.46 5.10 -2.82
C LYS A 13 13.06 5.72 -2.83
N ARG A 14 12.11 5.16 -3.61
CA ARG A 14 10.71 5.62 -3.58
C ARG A 14 10.36 5.86 -2.10
N ASP A 15 9.94 7.08 -1.83
CA ASP A 15 9.49 7.47 -0.51
C ASP A 15 8.45 6.45 -0.06
N TYR A 16 8.72 5.72 1.02
CA TYR A 16 7.84 4.62 1.45
C TYR A 16 6.40 5.10 1.71
N ARG A 17 6.22 6.41 1.92
CA ARG A 17 4.92 7.08 1.98
C ARG A 17 4.09 6.88 0.72
N LEU A 18 4.71 6.75 -0.47
CA LEU A 18 4.01 6.43 -1.70
C LEU A 18 3.43 5.01 -1.68
N PHE A 19 4.17 4.03 -1.13
CA PHE A 19 3.64 2.67 -0.99
C PHE A 19 2.49 2.62 0.02
N LEU A 20 2.57 3.39 1.11
CA LEU A 20 1.46 3.54 2.05
C LEU A 20 0.23 4.19 1.40
N HIS A 21 0.45 5.17 0.51
CA HIS A 21 -0.63 5.79 -0.25
C HIS A 21 -1.28 4.81 -1.23
N ASP A 22 -0.48 4.05 -1.98
CA ASP A 22 -0.96 3.01 -2.90
C ASP A 22 -1.82 1.98 -2.14
N ILE A 23 -1.37 1.55 -0.94
CA ILE A 23 -2.13 0.64 -0.07
C ILE A 23 -3.47 1.24 0.35
N LEU A 24 -3.46 2.48 0.84
CA LEU A 24 -4.68 3.14 1.30
C LEU A 24 -5.69 3.31 0.16
N GLU A 25 -5.24 3.76 -1.02
CA GLU A 25 -6.10 3.92 -2.19
C GLU A 25 -6.72 2.59 -2.62
N CYS A 26 -5.95 1.50 -2.58
CA CYS A 26 -6.45 0.16 -2.89
C CYS A 26 -7.49 -0.33 -1.87
N ILE A 27 -7.28 -0.09 -0.57
CA ILE A 27 -8.25 -0.42 0.49
C ILE A 27 -9.55 0.33 0.25
N GLU A 28 -9.49 1.64 0.04
CA GLU A 28 -10.70 2.45 -0.22
C GLU A 28 -11.44 2.00 -1.49
N LYS A 29 -10.71 1.58 -2.54
CA LYS A 29 -11.32 1.01 -3.75
C LYS A 29 -12.07 -0.28 -3.43
N ILE A 30 -11.44 -1.20 -2.71
CA ILE A 30 -12.06 -2.48 -2.31
C ILE A 30 -13.35 -2.20 -1.53
N GLU A 31 -13.28 -1.35 -0.50
CA GLU A 31 -14.43 -0.99 0.33
C GLU A 31 -15.58 -0.45 -0.53
N ARG A 32 -15.30 0.51 -1.44
CA ARG A 32 -16.31 1.07 -2.35
C ARG A 32 -16.92 0.04 -3.30
N TYR A 33 -16.13 -0.89 -3.83
CA TYR A 33 -16.65 -1.91 -4.75
C TYR A 33 -17.53 -2.94 -4.04
N THR A 34 -17.29 -3.17 -2.74
CA THR A 34 -18.01 -4.19 -1.97
C THR A 34 -19.11 -3.64 -1.07
N GLU A 35 -19.18 -2.32 -0.84
CA GLU A 35 -20.06 -1.68 0.15
C GLU A 35 -21.53 -2.10 0.08
N ASN A 36 -22.05 -2.32 -1.14
CA ASN A 36 -23.47 -2.61 -1.38
C ASN A 36 -23.70 -3.99 -2.00
N LEU A 37 -22.76 -4.92 -1.82
CA LEU A 37 -22.87 -6.29 -2.31
C LEU A 37 -22.99 -7.27 -1.14
N SER A 38 -23.96 -8.17 -1.21
CA SER A 38 -23.89 -9.41 -0.43
C SER A 38 -22.71 -10.26 -0.90
N PHE A 39 -22.29 -11.22 -0.08
CA PHE A 39 -21.24 -12.15 -0.49
C PHE A 39 -21.63 -12.95 -1.75
N GLU A 40 -22.89 -13.39 -1.85
CA GLU A 40 -23.43 -14.10 -3.00
C GLU A 40 -23.48 -13.25 -4.27
N GLU A 41 -23.73 -11.95 -4.13
CA GLU A 41 -23.70 -10.99 -5.23
C GLU A 41 -22.27 -10.70 -5.67
N PHE A 42 -21.35 -10.56 -4.71
CA PHE A 42 -19.92 -10.37 -4.96
C PHE A 42 -19.33 -11.52 -5.76
N ILE A 43 -19.50 -12.78 -5.33
CA ILE A 43 -18.89 -13.94 -6.02
C ILE A 43 -19.45 -14.21 -7.41
N LYS A 44 -20.59 -13.60 -7.77
CA LYS A 44 -21.20 -13.70 -9.12
C LYS A 44 -20.82 -12.54 -10.03
N ASN A 45 -20.11 -11.54 -9.51
CA ASN A 45 -19.71 -10.36 -10.24
C ASN A 45 -18.20 -10.43 -10.54
N ASP A 46 -17.84 -11.17 -11.60
CA ASP A 46 -16.45 -11.44 -11.99
C ASP A 46 -15.62 -10.15 -12.11
N MET A 47 -16.21 -9.06 -12.62
CA MET A 47 -15.53 -7.78 -12.74
C MET A 47 -15.13 -7.18 -11.38
N VAL A 48 -16.01 -7.29 -10.38
CA VAL A 48 -15.72 -6.81 -9.02
C VAL A 48 -14.72 -7.73 -8.34
N VAL A 49 -14.84 -9.05 -8.53
CA VAL A 49 -13.86 -10.03 -8.02
C VAL A 49 -12.47 -9.75 -8.56
N ASP A 50 -12.33 -9.59 -9.89
CA ASP A 50 -11.07 -9.27 -10.55
C ASP A 50 -10.49 -7.93 -10.06
N ALA A 51 -11.35 -6.92 -9.88
CA ALA A 51 -10.94 -5.63 -9.35
C ALA A 51 -10.43 -5.74 -7.91
N VAL A 52 -11.08 -6.52 -7.04
CA VAL A 52 -10.64 -6.75 -5.66
C VAL A 52 -9.31 -7.50 -5.65
N ILE A 53 -9.17 -8.58 -6.41
CA ILE A 53 -7.92 -9.35 -6.53
C ILE A 53 -6.78 -8.43 -6.97
N ARG A 54 -7.00 -7.61 -8.00
CA ARG A 54 -5.99 -6.68 -8.50
C ARG A 54 -5.54 -5.67 -7.44
N ASN A 55 -6.46 -5.13 -6.65
CA ASN A 55 -6.10 -4.20 -5.57
C ASN A 55 -5.32 -4.92 -4.45
N LEU A 56 -5.67 -6.16 -4.12
CA LEU A 56 -4.91 -6.97 -3.16
C LEU A 56 -3.48 -7.28 -3.64
N GLU A 57 -3.28 -7.54 -4.93
CA GLU A 57 -1.95 -7.71 -5.51
C GLU A 57 -1.09 -6.45 -5.36
N ILE A 58 -1.66 -5.28 -5.65
CA ILE A 58 -0.97 -3.99 -5.53
C ILE A 58 -0.60 -3.73 -4.07
N ILE A 59 -1.51 -3.99 -3.13
CA ILE A 59 -1.24 -3.90 -1.69
C ILE A 59 -0.06 -4.80 -1.30
N GLY A 60 -0.07 -6.07 -1.75
CA GLY A 60 0.99 -7.02 -1.46
C GLY A 60 2.35 -6.59 -2.00
N GLU A 61 2.39 -6.01 -3.21
CA GLU A 61 3.61 -5.49 -3.81
C GLU A 61 4.10 -4.22 -3.09
N ALA A 62 3.21 -3.28 -2.79
CA ALA A 62 3.54 -2.07 -2.04
C ALA A 62 4.08 -2.42 -0.64
N ALA A 63 3.46 -3.37 0.06
CA ALA A 63 3.88 -3.80 1.39
C ALA A 63 5.31 -4.41 1.42
N LYS A 64 5.70 -5.17 0.39
CA LYS A 64 7.06 -5.70 0.24
C LYS A 64 8.10 -4.59 0.11
N ASN A 65 7.74 -3.51 -0.59
CA ASN A 65 8.64 -2.40 -0.89
C ASN A 65 8.81 -1.39 0.27
N ILE A 66 8.04 -1.53 1.36
CA ILE A 66 8.26 -0.75 2.58
C ILE A 66 9.62 -1.16 3.20
N PRO A 67 10.50 -0.23 3.60
CA PRO A 67 11.75 -0.57 4.26
C PRO A 67 11.57 -1.31 5.60
N GLU A 68 12.47 -2.24 5.90
CA GLU A 68 12.41 -3.05 7.12
C GLU A 68 12.54 -2.22 8.40
N ASP A 69 13.41 -1.20 8.40
CA ASP A 69 13.58 -0.25 9.50
C ASP A 69 12.28 0.50 9.83
N ILE A 70 11.40 0.71 8.84
CA ILE A 70 10.07 1.27 9.08
C ILE A 70 9.12 0.21 9.66
N ARG A 71 9.13 -1.02 9.12
CA ARG A 71 8.28 -2.12 9.63
C ARG A 71 8.62 -2.49 11.07
N SER A 72 9.90 -2.56 11.42
CA SER A 72 10.36 -2.91 12.78
C SER A 72 9.97 -1.88 13.84
N ARG A 73 9.63 -0.65 13.45
CA ARG A 73 9.12 0.39 14.37
C ARG A 73 7.67 0.16 14.77
N PHE A 74 6.95 -0.70 14.05
CA PHE A 74 5.54 -1.03 14.30
C PHE A 74 5.34 -2.55 14.28
N PRO A 75 5.91 -3.30 15.25
CA PRO A 75 5.88 -4.76 15.26
C PRO A 75 4.49 -5.37 15.51
N ASP A 76 3.49 -4.57 15.92
CA ASP A 76 2.17 -5.06 16.35
C ASP A 76 1.17 -5.36 15.20
N GLY A 77 1.63 -5.37 13.94
CA GLY A 77 0.76 -5.40 12.75
C GLY A 77 0.43 -6.77 12.14
N VAL A 78 1.01 -7.88 12.62
CA VAL A 78 0.63 -9.24 12.18
C VAL A 78 0.68 -10.16 13.39
N ARG A 79 -0.49 -10.49 13.93
CA ARG A 79 -0.71 -11.67 14.78
C ARG A 79 -1.75 -12.54 14.10
#